data_AF-A0A958A094-F1
#
_entry.id   AF-A0A958A094-F1
#
_cell.length_a   1.000
_cell.length_b   1.000
_cell.length_c   1.000
_cell.angle_alpha   90.00
_cell.angle_beta   90.00
_cell.angle_gamma   90.00
#
_symmetry.space_group_name_H-M   'P 1'
#
loop_
_entity.id
_entity.type
_entity.pdbx_description
1 polymer ?
#
loop_
_entity_poly.entity_id
_entity_poly.type
_entity_poly.pdbx_seq_one_letter_code
_entity_poly.pdbx_strand_id
1 'polypeptide(L)'
;MAKTDMERGVWKAPAGLDAAIQGIKGLQFNMNDAQNGFLNPKAVNALRYFDPAGPVVWGARTLRGEDAISDDFKYVPVRRLANYLELSLQRGTKWAVFEPNDEQLWSALRISIGSFLKGLKSQGGILDYQVICNETTTTPDDQLQGIVNVWIRYKPVYPAEFVVLQFQIEGVQLSS
;
A
#
# COMPACT_ATOMS: atom_id res chain seq x y z
N MET A 1 2.76 -5.34 13.05
CA MET A 1 2.24 -4.22 12.23
C MET A 1 2.67 -2.87 12.80
N ALA A 2 2.27 -2.50 14.02
CA ALA A 2 2.62 -1.18 14.61
C ALA A 2 4.11 -0.81 14.52
N LYS A 3 5.01 -1.75 14.85
CA LYS A 3 6.46 -1.57 14.68
C LYS A 3 6.85 -1.18 13.24
N THR A 4 6.39 -1.95 12.25
CA THR A 4 6.66 -1.68 10.83
C THR A 4 6.13 -0.31 10.39
N ASP A 5 4.96 0.08 10.87
CA ASP A 5 4.38 1.38 10.53
C ASP A 5 5.21 2.54 11.09
N MET A 6 5.67 2.42 12.34
CA MET A 6 6.51 3.43 12.98
C MET A 6 7.87 3.58 12.32
N GLU A 7 8.48 2.46 11.91
CA GLU A 7 9.85 2.44 11.38
C GLU A 7 9.91 2.70 9.87
N ARG A 8 8.90 2.25 9.11
CA ARG A 8 8.95 2.16 7.64
C ARG A 8 7.70 2.70 6.93
N GLY A 9 6.69 3.12 7.68
CA GLY A 9 5.43 3.61 7.15
C GLY A 9 4.43 2.50 6.80
N VAL A 10 3.15 2.86 6.73
CA VAL A 10 2.01 1.93 6.51
C VAL A 10 2.03 1.24 5.14
N TRP A 11 2.75 1.82 4.18
CA TRP A 11 2.94 1.29 2.82
C TRP A 11 3.98 0.17 2.75
N LYS A 12 4.79 -0.04 3.80
CA LYS A 12 5.69 -1.19 3.87
C LYS A 12 4.90 -2.44 4.27
N ALA A 13 5.08 -3.52 3.50
CA ALA A 13 4.54 -4.83 3.88
C ALA A 13 5.03 -5.24 5.28
N PRO A 14 4.14 -5.60 6.21
CA PRO A 14 4.51 -6.10 7.54
C PRO A 14 4.90 -7.59 7.49
N ALA A 15 5.74 -7.93 6.51
CA ALA A 15 6.21 -9.27 6.20
C ALA A 15 7.65 -9.22 5.67
N GLY A 16 8.31 -10.37 5.65
CA GLY A 16 9.71 -10.54 5.27
C GLY A 16 10.62 -10.75 6.48
N LEU A 17 11.93 -10.72 6.25
CA LEU A 17 12.93 -11.01 7.28
C LEU A 17 12.90 -9.98 8.44
N ASP A 18 12.52 -8.73 8.15
CA ASP A 18 12.39 -7.67 9.15
C ASP A 18 11.12 -7.81 10.02
N ALA A 19 10.21 -8.73 9.67
CA ALA A 19 8.94 -8.97 10.36
C ALA A 19 9.05 -10.12 11.39
N ALA A 20 10.11 -10.09 12.19
CA ALA A 20 10.38 -11.07 13.24
C ALA A 20 9.30 -11.05 14.34
N ILE A 21 8.92 -12.24 14.79
CA ILE A 21 7.92 -12.46 15.84
C ILE A 21 8.66 -12.59 17.18
N GLN A 22 8.36 -11.69 18.11
CA GLN A 22 8.99 -11.65 19.42
C GLN A 22 8.12 -12.34 20.48
N GLY A 23 8.74 -12.80 21.57
CA GLY A 23 8.04 -13.35 22.72
C GLY A 23 7.51 -14.78 22.56
N ILE A 24 7.94 -15.51 21.52
CA ILE A 24 7.56 -16.90 21.29
C ILE A 24 8.74 -17.85 21.48
N LYS A 25 8.46 -19.11 21.82
CA LYS A 25 9.48 -20.18 21.90
C LYS A 25 9.88 -20.73 20.53
N GLY A 26 8.98 -20.62 19.55
CA GLY A 26 9.15 -21.16 18.21
C GLY A 26 7.80 -21.38 17.54
N LEU A 27 7.84 -21.75 16.26
CA LEU A 27 6.65 -22.17 15.52
C LEU A 27 6.37 -23.64 15.79
N GLN A 28 5.08 -24.00 15.90
CA GLN A 28 4.69 -25.42 16.02
C GLN A 28 5.05 -26.22 14.76
N PHE A 29 5.00 -25.56 13.60
CA PHE A 29 5.28 -26.17 12.31
C PHE A 29 6.17 -25.24 11.48
N ASN A 30 7.36 -25.71 11.13
CA ASN A 30 8.29 -24.99 10.26
C ASN A 30 8.03 -25.35 8.80
N MET A 31 7.37 -24.43 8.09
CA MET A 31 6.97 -24.63 6.71
C MET A 31 8.13 -24.42 5.73
N ASN A 32 8.29 -25.35 4.78
CA ASN A 32 9.23 -25.20 3.66
C ASN A 32 8.64 -24.39 2.49
N ASP A 33 9.45 -24.11 1.47
CA ASP A 33 9.04 -23.28 0.34
C ASP A 33 7.90 -23.91 -0.47
N ALA A 34 7.91 -25.23 -0.65
CA ALA A 34 6.89 -25.95 -1.42
C ALA A 34 5.52 -25.90 -0.72
N GLN A 35 5.48 -26.09 0.60
CA GLN A 35 4.27 -26.00 1.40
C GLN A 35 3.73 -24.57 1.42
N ASN A 36 4.61 -23.56 1.55
CA ASN A 36 4.20 -22.17 1.45
C ASN A 36 3.67 -21.83 0.05
N GLY A 37 4.30 -22.38 -1.00
CA GLY A 37 3.87 -22.22 -2.39
C GLY A 37 2.47 -22.78 -2.68
N PHE A 38 2.00 -23.75 -1.91
CA PHE A 38 0.62 -24.24 -2.01
C PHE A 38 -0.41 -23.29 -1.37
N LEU A 39 0.00 -22.58 -0.32
CA LEU A 39 -0.85 -21.69 0.46
C LEU A 39 -0.91 -20.27 -0.10
N ASN A 40 0.22 -19.78 -0.62
CA ASN A 40 0.34 -18.41 -1.09
C ASN A 40 -0.70 -18.05 -2.17
N PRO A 41 -0.98 -18.92 -3.19
CA PRO A 41 -2.02 -18.64 -4.18
C PRO A 41 -3.40 -18.42 -3.57
N LYS A 42 -3.69 -19.04 -2.42
CA LYS A 42 -4.94 -18.89 -1.65
C LYS A 42 -4.93 -17.71 -0.67
N ALA A 43 -3.96 -16.82 -0.81
CA ALA A 43 -3.74 -15.65 0.04
C ALA A 43 -3.57 -15.94 1.54
N VAL A 44 -3.10 -17.13 1.89
CA VAL A 44 -2.79 -17.47 3.27
C VAL A 44 -1.36 -17.03 3.58
N ASN A 45 -1.23 -16.06 4.49
CA ASN A 45 0.07 -15.56 4.93
C ASN A 45 0.67 -16.52 5.98
N ALA A 46 1.73 -17.23 5.61
CA ALA A 46 2.39 -18.17 6.50
C ALA A 46 3.30 -17.48 7.53
N LEU A 47 3.49 -18.15 8.68
CA LEU A 47 4.61 -17.87 9.58
C LEU A 47 5.73 -18.85 9.25
N ARG A 48 6.95 -18.35 9.09
CA ARG A 48 8.10 -19.17 8.68
C ARG A 48 9.31 -18.90 9.56
N TYR A 49 10.28 -19.79 9.50
CA TYR A 49 11.54 -19.67 10.22
C TYR A 49 12.69 -19.58 9.23
N PHE A 50 13.56 -18.58 9.38
CA PHE A 50 14.76 -18.41 8.56
C PHE A 50 15.94 -18.05 9.44
N ASP A 51 17.09 -18.69 9.27
CA ASP A 51 18.32 -18.29 9.96
C ASP A 51 19.00 -17.12 9.22
N PRO A 52 19.53 -16.10 9.93
CA PRO A 52 19.50 -15.88 11.39
C PRO A 52 18.27 -15.07 11.87
N ALA A 53 17.30 -14.76 11.01
CA ALA A 53 16.16 -13.90 11.32
C ALA A 53 15.17 -14.48 12.35
N GLY A 54 15.15 -15.80 12.52
CA GLY A 54 14.21 -16.53 13.39
C GLY A 54 12.80 -16.64 12.80
N PRO A 55 11.76 -16.76 13.65
CA PRO A 55 10.36 -16.79 13.22
C PRO A 55 9.92 -15.43 12.67
N VAL A 56 9.34 -15.42 11.47
CA VAL A 56 8.91 -14.22 10.76
C VAL A 56 7.52 -14.39 10.14
N VAL A 57 6.83 -13.27 9.91
CA VAL A 57 5.65 -13.22 9.04
C VAL A 57 6.08 -13.25 7.58
N TRP A 58 5.63 -14.25 6.81
CA TRP A 58 6.09 -14.50 5.45
C TRP A 58 4.96 -14.42 4.40
N GLY A 59 4.11 -13.41 4.53
CA GLY A 59 3.08 -13.09 3.55
C GLY A 59 2.39 -11.79 3.88
N ALA A 60 1.93 -11.07 2.86
CA ALA A 60 1.23 -9.80 3.00
C ALA A 60 0.01 -9.67 2.09
N ARG A 61 -0.63 -10.79 1.72
CA ARG A 61 -1.86 -10.81 0.91
C ARG A 61 -3.10 -10.59 1.79
N THR A 62 -4.12 -9.94 1.25
CA THR A 62 -5.45 -9.84 1.86
C THR A 62 -6.30 -11.05 1.47
N LEU A 63 -7.48 -11.22 2.03
CA LEU A 63 -8.42 -12.27 1.59
C LEU A 63 -8.88 -12.11 0.12
N ARG A 64 -8.71 -10.93 -0.48
CA ARG A 64 -8.95 -10.68 -1.91
C ARG A 64 -7.70 -10.88 -2.76
N GLY A 65 -6.57 -11.24 -2.14
CA GLY A 65 -5.30 -11.42 -2.81
C GLY A 65 -5.07 -12.83 -3.35
N GLU A 66 -6.11 -13.65 -3.43
CA GLU A 66 -6.05 -14.96 -4.08
C GLU A 66 -5.72 -14.76 -5.56
N ASP A 67 -4.85 -15.59 -6.13
CA ASP A 67 -4.36 -15.38 -7.50
C ASP A 67 -5.47 -15.52 -8.56
N ALA A 68 -6.57 -16.21 -8.24
CA ALA A 68 -7.75 -16.29 -9.08
C ALA A 68 -8.58 -14.99 -9.13
N ILE A 69 -8.31 -14.04 -8.23
CA ILE A 69 -9.01 -12.76 -8.11
C ILE A 69 -8.06 -11.64 -8.56
N SER A 70 -8.51 -10.84 -9.52
CA SER A 70 -7.84 -9.58 -9.86
C SER A 70 -8.46 -8.46 -9.02
N ASP A 71 -7.73 -7.98 -8.02
CA ASP A 71 -8.16 -6.93 -7.09
C ASP A 71 -6.99 -5.98 -6.78
N ASP A 72 -7.23 -4.68 -6.87
CA ASP A 72 -6.24 -3.63 -6.57
C ASP A 72 -5.76 -3.68 -5.10
N PHE A 73 -6.57 -4.27 -4.20
CA PHE A 73 -6.30 -4.46 -2.79
C PHE A 73 -5.80 -5.88 -2.44
N LYS A 74 -5.17 -6.56 -3.40
CA LYS A 74 -4.48 -7.84 -3.19
C LYS A 74 -3.53 -7.82 -1.98
N TYR A 75 -2.86 -6.71 -1.71
CA TYR A 75 -1.84 -6.61 -0.66
C TYR A 75 -2.30 -5.78 0.55
N VAL A 76 -2.01 -6.30 1.74
CA VAL A 76 -2.19 -5.64 3.04
C VAL A 76 -1.61 -4.22 3.06
N PRO A 77 -0.34 -3.95 2.69
CA PRO A 77 0.19 -2.58 2.69
C PRO A 77 -0.59 -1.63 1.77
N VAL A 78 -1.07 -2.09 0.62
CA VAL A 78 -1.83 -1.27 -0.34
C VAL A 78 -3.20 -0.91 0.22
N ARG A 79 -3.92 -1.88 0.81
CA ARG A 79 -5.21 -1.62 1.47
C ARG A 79 -5.07 -0.71 2.69
N ARG A 80 -4.00 -0.90 3.47
CA ARG A 80 -3.73 -0.08 4.66
C ARG A 80 -3.34 1.34 4.30
N LEU A 81 -2.56 1.52 3.23
CA LEU A 81 -2.26 2.83 2.66
C LEU A 81 -3.56 3.54 2.24
N ALA A 82 -4.48 2.85 1.56
CA ALA A 82 -5.77 3.43 1.18
C ALA A 82 -6.58 3.91 2.40
N ASN A 83 -6.70 3.06 3.43
CA ASN A 83 -7.38 3.45 4.69
C ASN A 83 -6.69 4.64 5.38
N TYR A 84 -5.36 4.66 5.38
CA TYR A 84 -4.60 5.75 5.98
C TYR A 84 -4.82 7.07 5.25
N LEU A 85 -4.81 7.05 3.91
CA LEU A 85 -5.11 8.22 3.08
C LEU A 85 -6.53 8.72 3.37
N GLU A 86 -7.53 7.85 3.32
CA GLU A 86 -8.94 8.19 3.54
C GLU A 86 -9.14 8.87 4.90
N LEU A 87 -8.70 8.23 5.99
CA LEU A 87 -8.87 8.75 7.34
C LEU A 87 -8.08 10.04 7.59
N SER A 88 -6.86 10.14 7.06
CA SER A 88 -6.01 11.33 7.24
C SER A 88 -6.57 12.52 6.48
N LEU A 89 -7.03 12.31 5.26
CA LEU A 89 -7.61 13.37 4.42
C LEU A 89 -8.96 13.82 4.97
N GLN A 90 -9.86 12.90 5.33
CA GLN A 90 -11.14 13.25 5.97
C GLN A 90 -10.95 14.12 7.22
N ARG A 91 -9.94 13.80 8.06
CA ARG A 91 -9.61 14.62 9.23
C ARG A 91 -8.97 15.95 8.83
N GLY A 92 -8.02 15.92 7.89
CA GLY A 92 -7.26 17.08 7.42
C GLY A 92 -8.08 18.10 6.64
N THR A 93 -9.24 17.72 6.10
CA THR A 93 -10.14 18.61 5.34
C THR A 93 -11.40 19.00 6.11
N LYS A 94 -11.53 18.66 7.40
CA LYS A 94 -12.72 19.04 8.19
C LYS A 94 -12.99 20.53 8.27
N TRP A 95 -11.95 21.36 8.17
CA TRP A 95 -12.06 22.82 8.19
C TRP A 95 -12.85 23.38 7.00
N ALA A 96 -12.97 22.64 5.90
CA ALA A 96 -13.67 23.08 4.70
C ALA A 96 -15.20 23.06 4.86
N VAL A 97 -15.71 22.40 5.91
CA VAL A 97 -17.16 22.32 6.14
C VAL A 97 -17.67 23.68 6.58
N PHE A 98 -18.73 24.16 5.91
CA PHE A 98 -19.34 25.49 6.08
C PHE A 98 -18.55 26.69 5.54
N GLU A 99 -17.45 26.45 4.83
CA GLU A 99 -16.79 27.50 4.04
C GLU A 99 -17.60 27.82 2.77
N PRO A 100 -17.47 29.04 2.21
CA PRO A 100 -18.08 29.37 0.91
C PRO A 100 -17.62 28.39 -0.19
N ASN A 101 -18.57 27.79 -0.90
CA ASN A 101 -18.29 26.82 -1.96
C ASN A 101 -17.88 27.53 -3.26
N ASP A 102 -16.64 27.99 -3.32
CA ASP A 102 -16.07 28.73 -4.44
C ASP A 102 -14.65 28.25 -4.80
N GLU A 103 -14.08 28.87 -5.84
CA GLU A 103 -12.71 28.56 -6.29
C GLU A 103 -11.65 28.80 -5.21
N GLN A 104 -11.89 29.70 -4.25
CA GLN A 104 -10.95 29.94 -3.15
C GLN A 104 -10.91 28.73 -2.21
N LEU A 105 -12.07 28.18 -1.83
CA LEU A 105 -12.16 26.94 -1.07
C LEU A 105 -11.52 25.76 -1.83
N TRP A 106 -11.85 25.62 -3.11
CA TRP A 106 -11.32 24.52 -3.92
C TRP A 106 -9.80 24.58 -4.05
N SER A 107 -9.24 25.79 -4.23
CA SER A 107 -7.80 26.01 -4.26
C SER A 107 -7.14 25.65 -2.93
N ALA A 108 -7.72 26.07 -1.80
CA ALA A 108 -7.23 25.72 -0.47
C ALA A 108 -7.25 24.20 -0.22
N LEU A 109 -8.30 23.50 -0.66
CA LEU A 109 -8.38 22.04 -0.62
C LEU A 109 -7.27 21.37 -1.45
N ARG A 110 -7.07 21.81 -2.70
CA ARG A 110 -6.00 21.28 -3.57
C ARG A 110 -4.62 21.47 -2.95
N ILE A 111 -4.35 22.63 -2.37
CA ILE A 111 -3.07 22.94 -1.71
C ILE A 111 -2.86 22.06 -0.48
N SER A 112 -3.87 21.97 0.41
CA SER A 112 -3.78 21.21 1.66
C SER A 112 -3.56 19.71 1.40
N ILE A 113 -4.41 19.11 0.56
CA ILE A 113 -4.34 17.70 0.17
C ILE A 113 -3.05 17.43 -0.61
N GLY A 114 -2.70 18.32 -1.55
CA GLY A 114 -1.49 18.21 -2.36
C GLY A 114 -0.22 18.24 -1.51
N SER A 115 -0.17 19.08 -0.47
CA SER A 115 0.95 19.16 0.46
C SER A 115 1.12 17.85 1.26
N PHE A 116 0.01 17.30 1.76
CA PHE A 116 0.03 16.01 2.46
C PHE A 116 0.54 14.86 1.57
N LEU A 117 -0.01 14.73 0.35
CA LEU A 117 0.41 13.68 -0.60
C LEU A 117 1.85 13.87 -1.07
N LYS A 118 2.31 15.12 -1.23
CA LYS A 118 3.72 15.42 -1.50
C LYS A 118 4.63 14.89 -0.40
N GLY A 119 4.28 15.11 0.86
CA GLY A 119 5.03 14.59 2.00
C GLY A 119 5.13 13.07 1.97
N LEU A 120 4.02 12.39 1.64
CA LEU A 120 3.99 10.93 1.52
C LEU A 120 4.84 10.42 0.35
N LYS A 121 4.82 11.12 -0.79
CA LYS A 121 5.67 10.81 -1.97
C LYS A 121 7.16 10.96 -1.62
N SER A 122 7.54 12.02 -0.91
CA SER A 122 8.92 12.24 -0.46
C SER A 122 9.43 11.15 0.50
N GLN A 123 8.53 10.52 1.27
CA GLN A 123 8.85 9.37 2.13
C GLN A 123 8.85 8.03 1.39
N GLY A 124 8.57 8.04 0.08
CA GLY A 124 8.48 6.83 -0.75
C GLY A 124 7.20 6.01 -0.53
N GLY A 125 6.15 6.60 0.07
CA GLY A 125 4.89 5.90 0.33
C GLY A 125 3.94 5.79 -0.85
N ILE A 126 4.11 6.68 -1.83
CA ILE A 126 3.42 6.65 -3.12
C ILE A 126 4.40 7.08 -4.21
N LEU A 127 4.17 6.60 -5.44
CA LEU A 127 5.00 6.93 -6.60
C LEU A 127 4.55 8.23 -7.26
N ASP A 128 3.23 8.45 -7.31
CA ASP A 128 2.66 9.65 -7.91
C ASP A 128 1.26 9.96 -7.40
N TYR A 129 0.78 11.19 -7.63
CA TYR A 129 -0.57 11.61 -7.26
C TYR A 129 -1.10 12.76 -8.11
N GLN A 130 -2.43 12.90 -8.13
CA GLN A 130 -3.15 14.02 -8.71
C GLN A 130 -4.33 14.40 -7.82
N VAL A 131 -4.54 15.68 -7.59
CA VAL A 131 -5.69 16.23 -6.86
C VAL A 131 -6.43 17.17 -7.80
N ILE A 132 -7.73 16.94 -7.99
CA ILE A 132 -8.60 17.76 -8.84
C ILE A 132 -9.79 18.18 -7.99
N CYS A 133 -10.01 19.49 -7.89
CA CYS A 133 -11.18 20.08 -7.25
C CYS A 133 -11.46 21.37 -7.98
N ASN A 134 -12.39 21.39 -8.93
CA ASN A 134 -12.73 22.56 -9.73
C ASN A 134 -14.12 22.35 -10.34
N GLU A 135 -14.52 23.20 -11.28
CA GLU A 135 -15.81 23.08 -11.98
C GLU A 135 -16.01 21.75 -12.71
N THR A 136 -14.93 21.01 -13.04
CA THR A 136 -15.04 19.68 -13.67
C THR A 136 -15.39 18.58 -12.68
N THR A 137 -15.13 18.79 -11.38
CA THR A 137 -15.48 17.84 -10.31
C THR A 137 -16.72 18.29 -9.56
N THR A 138 -16.92 19.60 -9.38
CA THR A 138 -18.03 20.19 -8.64
C THR A 138 -18.90 21.04 -9.59
N THR A 139 -20.05 20.48 -9.97
CA THR A 139 -21.01 21.13 -10.87
C THR A 139 -21.78 22.26 -10.18
N PRO A 140 -22.47 23.15 -10.91
CA PRO A 140 -23.36 24.14 -10.31
C PRO A 140 -24.46 23.51 -9.44
N ASP A 141 -24.98 22.34 -9.81
CA ASP A 141 -25.98 21.62 -9.02
C ASP A 141 -25.37 21.10 -7.70
N ASP A 142 -24.14 20.58 -7.74
CA ASP A 142 -23.40 20.21 -6.53
C ASP A 142 -23.24 21.42 -5.60
N GLN A 143 -22.89 22.59 -6.15
CA GLN A 143 -22.74 23.82 -5.37
C GLN A 143 -24.04 24.25 -4.70
N LEU A 144 -25.17 24.20 -5.42
CA LEU A 144 -26.50 24.49 -4.86
C LEU A 144 -26.89 23.53 -3.73
N GLN A 145 -26.39 22.28 -3.78
CA GLN A 145 -26.57 21.28 -2.73
C GLN A 145 -25.55 21.39 -1.60
N GLY A 146 -24.59 22.33 -1.67
CA GLY A 146 -23.53 22.49 -0.69
C GLY A 146 -22.45 21.39 -0.75
N ILE A 147 -22.30 20.72 -1.89
CA ILE A 147 -21.36 19.63 -2.11
C ILE A 147 -20.09 20.17 -2.79
N VAL A 148 -18.93 19.76 -2.28
CA VAL A 148 -17.63 19.96 -2.92
C VAL A 148 -17.03 18.59 -3.24
N ASN A 149 -16.73 18.37 -4.51
CA ASN A 149 -16.18 17.11 -4.98
C ASN A 149 -14.67 17.24 -5.24
N VAL A 150 -13.87 16.50 -4.46
CA VAL A 150 -12.42 16.41 -4.65
C VAL A 150 -12.08 15.02 -5.20
N TRP A 151 -11.52 14.97 -6.41
CA TRP A 151 -11.01 13.73 -6.99
C TRP A 151 -9.53 13.58 -6.67
N ILE A 152 -9.17 12.44 -6.08
CA ILE A 152 -7.80 12.14 -5.66
C ILE A 152 -7.38 10.84 -6.33
N ARG A 153 -6.31 10.91 -7.12
CA ARG A 153 -5.67 9.75 -7.75
C ARG A 153 -4.28 9.59 -7.17
N TYR A 154 -3.87 8.36 -6.88
CA TYR A 154 -2.53 8.06 -6.39
C TYR A 154 -2.03 6.73 -6.93
N LYS A 155 -0.71 6.60 -7.07
CA LYS A 155 -0.03 5.38 -7.48
C LYS A 155 0.67 4.75 -6.26
N PRO A 156 0.14 3.66 -5.68
CA PRO A 156 0.76 3.02 -4.53
C PRO A 156 2.06 2.32 -4.91
N VAL A 157 2.85 1.98 -3.89
CA VAL A 157 3.99 1.05 -4.00
C VAL A 157 3.50 -0.36 -3.73
N TYR A 158 3.95 -1.32 -4.55
CA TYR A 158 3.61 -2.73 -4.42
C TYR A 158 4.78 -3.51 -3.83
N PRO A 159 4.54 -4.48 -2.92
CA PRO A 159 5.60 -5.35 -2.43
C PRO A 159 6.08 -6.30 -3.53
N ALA A 160 7.38 -6.57 -3.56
CA ALA A 160 7.92 -7.69 -4.33
C ALA A 160 7.74 -8.99 -3.54
N GLU A 161 6.98 -9.94 -4.08
CA GLU A 161 6.79 -11.26 -3.45
C GLU A 161 7.83 -12.30 -3.87
N PHE A 162 8.39 -12.13 -5.07
CA PHE A 162 9.35 -13.06 -5.65
C PHE A 162 10.52 -12.30 -6.27
N VAL A 163 11.71 -12.87 -6.13
CA VAL A 163 12.91 -12.41 -6.84
C VAL A 163 13.33 -13.55 -7.77
N VAL A 164 13.28 -13.31 -9.07
CA VAL A 164 13.72 -14.29 -10.08
C VAL A 164 15.14 -13.91 -10.49
N LEU A 165 16.10 -14.79 -10.19
CA LEU A 165 17.50 -14.64 -10.60
C LEU A 165 17.73 -15.51 -11.85
N GLN A 166 18.27 -14.91 -12.90
CA GLN A 166 18.64 -15.59 -14.13
C GLN A 166 20.15 -15.51 -14.30
N PHE A 167 20.80 -16.65 -14.56
CA PHE A 167 22.24 -16.75 -14.76
C PHE A 167 22.52 -17.14 -16.20
N GLN A 168 23.45 -16.44 -16.85
CA GLN A 168 23.95 -16.77 -18.18
C GLN A 168 25.47 -16.86 -18.12
N ILE A 169 26.04 -17.92 -18.70
CA ILE A 169 27.48 -18.03 -18.90
C ILE A 169 27.77 -17.50 -20.31
N GLU A 170 28.42 -16.34 -20.42
CA GLU A 170 28.99 -15.91 -21.69
C GLU A 170 30.24 -16.75 -22.00
N GLY A 171 30.26 -17.42 -23.17
CA GLY A 171 31.49 -18.02 -23.71
C GLY A 171 31.46 -19.49 -24.14
N VAL A 172 30.34 -20.21 -24.07
CA VAL A 172 30.25 -21.55 -24.69
C VAL A 172 29.55 -21.43 -26.04
N GLN A 173 30.33 -21.31 -27.12
CA GLN A 173 29.83 -21.62 -28.46
C GLN A 173 29.43 -23.10 -28.47
N LEU A 174 28.14 -23.39 -28.59
CA LEU A 174 27.68 -24.73 -28.96
C LEU A 174 28.22 -24.98 -30.37
N SER A 175 29.26 -25.80 -30.48
CA SER A 175 29.70 -26.35 -31.75
C SER A 175 28.54 -27.16 -32.33
N SER A 176 27.99 -26.66 -33.43
CA SER A 176 27.04 -27.33 -34.31
C SER A 176 27.52 -28.71 -34.75
#